data_AF-A0A101ICW9-F1
#
_entry.id   AF-A0A101ICW9-F1
#
_cell.length_a   1.000
_cell.length_b   1.000
_cell.length_c   1.000
_cell.angle_alpha   90.00
_cell.angle_beta   90.00
_cell.angle_gamma   90.00
#
_symmetry.space_group_name_H-M   'P 1'
#
loop_
_entity.id
_entity.type
_entity.pdbx_description
1 polymer ?
#
loop_
_entity_poly.entity_id
_entity_poly.type
_entity_poly.pdbx_seq_one_letter_code
_entity_poly.pdbx_strand_id
1 'polypeptide(L)'
;MDNKGLIQQIDLSGKISLIYRSQEYKSFMKLNLKLYFKTIWYSFFKAEGTPGRLTPKRFFVLMIIFLLYPLWHFSIRLAYGLDMLFYPQVKSQNIEKPIFIVGNFRSGTTLLHRMLAKDDRSTGMKTWEIYIAPSIIQRKFVHWVMKINRLIGNPIQKIINSFEKA
;
A
#
# COMPACT_ATOMS: atom_id res chain seq x y z
N MET A 1 6.61 -32.44 15.35
CA MET A 1 6.53 -32.18 13.90
C MET A 1 5.75 -30.89 13.68
N ASP A 2 6.44 -29.77 13.46
CA ASP A 2 6.16 -28.80 12.38
C ASP A 2 7.24 -27.71 12.50
N ASN A 3 8.44 -28.04 12.02
CA ASN A 3 9.59 -27.13 11.98
C ASN A 3 9.67 -26.59 10.55
N LYS A 4 8.95 -25.50 10.26
CA LYS A 4 9.04 -24.78 8.99
C LYS A 4 10.33 -23.95 8.97
N GLY A 5 11.45 -24.66 8.96
CA GLY A 5 12.78 -24.11 8.78
C GLY A 5 13.05 -23.82 7.31
N LEU A 6 13.37 -22.56 7.01
CA LEU A 6 14.09 -22.16 5.81
C LEU A 6 15.38 -22.99 5.75
N ILE A 7 15.53 -23.86 4.75
CA ILE A 7 16.82 -24.49 4.45
C ILE A 7 17.51 -23.62 3.40
N GLN A 8 18.47 -22.82 3.85
CA GLN A 8 19.48 -22.26 2.95
C GLN A 8 20.48 -23.38 2.67
N GLN A 9 20.47 -23.95 1.47
CA GLN A 9 21.52 -24.85 1.04
C GLN A 9 22.51 -24.06 0.19
N ILE A 10 23.72 -23.87 0.71
CA ILE A 10 24.85 -23.30 -0.02
C ILE A 10 25.46 -24.44 -0.82
N ASP A 11 25.34 -24.41 -2.15
CA ASP A 11 26.10 -25.29 -3.02
C ASP A 11 27.55 -24.76 -3.12
N LEU A 12 28.53 -25.67 -3.13
CA LEU A 12 29.98 -25.41 -3.04
C LEU A 12 30.57 -24.60 -4.21
N SER A 13 29.73 -24.12 -5.14
CA SER A 13 30.11 -23.32 -6.30
C SER A 13 29.71 -21.83 -6.21
N GLY A 14 29.19 -21.37 -5.05
CA GLY A 14 28.94 -19.93 -4.82
C GLY A 14 27.81 -19.32 -5.64
N LYS A 15 27.01 -20.13 -6.36
CA LYS A 15 25.79 -19.68 -7.05
C LYS A 15 24.60 -19.76 -6.10
N ILE A 16 24.05 -18.60 -5.75
CA ILE A 16 22.78 -18.48 -5.01
C ILE A 16 21.64 -18.75 -6.01
N SER A 17 21.17 -19.98 -6.07
CA SER A 17 19.95 -20.33 -6.82
C SER A 17 18.72 -20.17 -5.91
N LEU A 18 18.02 -19.03 -6.04
CA LEU A 18 16.75 -18.79 -5.35
C LEU A 18 15.64 -19.62 -6.02
N ILE A 19 15.36 -20.81 -5.50
CA ILE A 19 14.16 -21.57 -5.85
C ILE A 19 12.97 -20.94 -5.12
N TYR A 20 12.31 -19.98 -5.77
CA TYR A 20 11.04 -19.43 -5.29
C TYR A 20 9.93 -20.48 -5.38
N ARG A 21 9.46 -20.99 -4.24
CA ARG A 21 8.25 -21.82 -4.18
C ARG A 21 7.00 -20.94 -4.37
N SER A 22 6.57 -20.86 -5.63
CA SER A 22 5.36 -20.18 -6.13
C SER A 22 4.05 -20.93 -5.80
N GLN A 23 3.71 -21.19 -4.53
CA GLN A 23 2.49 -21.97 -4.21
C GLN A 23 1.52 -21.38 -3.15
N GLU A 24 1.69 -20.15 -2.67
CA GLU A 24 0.72 -19.53 -1.74
C GLU A 24 0.16 -18.16 -2.18
N TYR A 25 0.22 -17.83 -3.47
CA TYR A 25 -0.31 -16.55 -3.99
C TYR A 25 -1.83 -16.55 -4.27
N LYS A 26 -2.58 -17.47 -3.65
CA LYS A 26 -4.04 -17.58 -3.83
C LYS A 26 -4.86 -17.31 -2.57
N SER A 27 -4.26 -16.77 -1.53
CA SER A 27 -5.03 -16.12 -0.46
C SER A 27 -5.33 -14.68 -0.89
N PHE A 28 -6.25 -14.55 -1.85
CA PHE A 28 -6.94 -13.30 -2.10
C PHE A 28 -7.52 -12.88 -0.75
N MET A 29 -7.02 -11.81 -0.12
CA MET A 29 -7.58 -11.27 1.12
C MET A 29 -9.03 -10.87 0.84
N LYS A 30 -9.97 -11.81 0.94
CA LYS A 30 -11.40 -11.52 0.81
C LYS A 30 -11.73 -10.62 2.00
N LEU A 31 -12.39 -9.50 1.74
CA LEU A 31 -12.99 -8.73 2.82
C LEU A 31 -13.93 -9.70 3.54
N ASN A 32 -13.54 -10.11 4.75
CA ASN A 32 -14.36 -11.01 5.54
C ASN A 32 -15.47 -10.17 6.14
N LEU A 33 -16.52 -9.98 5.36
CA LEU A 33 -17.68 -9.16 5.72
C LEU A 33 -18.28 -9.62 7.06
N LYS A 34 -18.27 -10.92 7.35
CA LYS A 34 -18.74 -11.46 8.63
C LYS A 34 -17.94 -10.94 9.82
N LEU A 35 -16.60 -10.96 9.73
CA LEU A 35 -15.74 -10.38 10.76
C LEU A 35 -15.90 -8.86 10.84
N TYR A 36 -16.05 -8.20 9.69
CA TYR A 36 -16.24 -6.74 9.62
C TYR A 36 -17.51 -6.29 10.33
N PHE A 37 -18.66 -6.91 10.00
CA PHE A 37 -19.94 -6.64 10.65
C PHE A 37 -19.92 -7.06 12.12
N LYS A 38 -19.20 -8.12 12.48
CA LYS A 38 -18.99 -8.50 13.89
C LYS A 38 -18.21 -7.39 14.62
N THR A 39 -17.14 -6.85 14.06
CA THR A 39 -16.38 -5.76 14.67
C THR A 39 -17.21 -4.48 14.80
N ILE A 40 -18.02 -4.15 13.79
CA ILE A 40 -19.02 -3.07 13.86
C ILE A 40 -19.95 -3.32 15.05
N TRP A 41 -20.60 -4.49 15.11
CA TRP A 41 -21.54 -4.84 16.16
C TRP A 41 -20.93 -4.77 17.56
N TYR A 42 -19.72 -5.33 17.75
CA TYR A 42 -19.02 -5.28 19.03
C TYR A 42 -18.58 -3.85 19.40
N SER A 43 -18.19 -3.03 18.42
CA SER A 43 -17.79 -1.64 18.66
C SER A 43 -18.97 -0.74 19.05
N PHE A 44 -20.17 -1.02 18.53
CA PHE A 44 -21.38 -0.23 18.80
C PHE A 44 -22.18 -0.71 20.02
N PHE A 45 -22.31 -2.02 20.22
CA PHE A 45 -23.20 -2.58 21.25
C PHE A 45 -22.48 -3.21 22.44
N LYS A 46 -21.16 -3.46 22.36
CA LYS A 46 -20.38 -4.10 23.42
C LYS A 46 -19.19 -3.26 23.89
N ALA A 47 -19.34 -1.93 23.87
CA ALA A 47 -18.36 -1.01 24.43
C ALA A 47 -18.55 -0.75 25.94
N GLU A 48 -19.63 -1.27 26.52
CA GLU A 48 -19.92 -1.15 27.95
C GLU A 48 -18.93 -1.99 28.76
N GLY A 49 -18.10 -1.33 29.58
CA GLY A 49 -17.09 -1.96 30.44
C GLY A 49 -15.62 -1.78 30.02
N THR A 50 -15.35 -1.08 28.90
CA THR A 50 -13.97 -0.72 28.47
C THR A 50 -13.74 0.79 28.71
N PRO A 51 -12.51 1.30 28.89
CA PRO A 51 -12.26 2.76 29.06
C PRO A 51 -12.81 3.65 27.92
N GLY A 52 -13.23 3.03 26.81
CA GLY A 52 -13.81 3.68 25.66
C GLY A 52 -15.31 3.88 25.71
N ARG A 53 -15.82 4.74 26.59
CA ARG A 53 -17.25 5.14 26.60
C ARG A 53 -17.68 5.63 25.22
N LEU A 54 -18.84 5.19 24.73
CA LEU A 54 -19.42 5.61 23.46
C LEU A 54 -19.94 7.04 23.57
N THR A 55 -19.06 8.01 23.34
CA THR A 55 -19.46 9.41 23.16
C THR A 55 -20.05 9.59 21.75
N PRO A 56 -21.08 10.43 21.55
CA PRO A 56 -21.65 10.70 20.21
C PRO A 56 -20.58 11.10 19.18
N LYS A 57 -19.55 11.86 19.60
CA LYS A 57 -18.38 12.20 18.77
C LYS A 57 -17.66 10.97 18.23
N ARG A 58 -17.45 9.95 19.07
CA ARG A 58 -16.77 8.70 18.67
C ARG A 58 -17.65 7.85 17.75
N PHE A 59 -18.97 7.87 17.95
CA PHE A 59 -19.91 7.18 17.07
C PHE A 59 -19.79 7.68 15.61
N PHE A 60 -19.80 9.00 15.40
CA PHE A 60 -19.63 9.57 14.07
C PHE A 60 -18.26 9.27 13.45
N VAL A 61 -17.18 9.37 14.23
CA VAL A 61 -15.83 9.05 13.75
C VAL A 61 -15.71 7.58 13.33
N LEU A 62 -16.23 6.66 14.15
CA LEU A 62 -16.25 5.23 13.82
C LEU A 62 -17.09 4.96 12.58
N MET A 63 -18.27 5.56 12.46
CA MET A 63 -19.12 5.41 11.28
C MET A 63 -18.40 5.85 10.01
N ILE A 64 -17.72 7.00 10.03
CA ILE A 64 -16.92 7.50 8.91
C ILE A 64 -15.81 6.50 8.57
N ILE A 65 -15.07 6.00 9.56
CA ILE A 65 -13.97 5.06 9.32
C ILE A 65 -14.47 3.73 8.76
N PHE A 66 -15.58 3.21 9.29
CA PHE A 66 -16.21 1.99 8.81
C PHE A 66 -16.89 2.17 7.45
N LEU A 67 -17.20 3.38 7.01
CA LEU A 67 -17.68 3.59 5.64
C LEU A 67 -16.52 3.80 4.67
N LEU A 68 -15.53 4.59 5.08
CA LEU A 68 -14.40 4.99 4.22
C LEU A 68 -13.46 3.82 3.94
N TYR A 69 -13.19 2.96 4.93
CA TYR A 69 -12.26 1.84 4.77
C TYR A 69 -12.65 0.84 3.66
N PRO A 70 -13.89 0.31 3.60
CA PRO A 70 -14.29 -0.61 2.54
C PRO A 70 -14.37 0.09 1.18
N LEU A 71 -14.81 1.35 1.12
CA LEU A 71 -14.79 2.14 -0.12
C LEU A 71 -13.37 2.30 -0.65
N TRP A 72 -12.42 2.61 0.23
CA TRP A 72 -11.01 2.72 -0.09
C TRP A 72 -10.45 1.41 -0.68
N HIS A 73 -10.69 0.29 0.01
CA HIS A 73 -10.27 -1.04 -0.46
C HIS A 73 -10.91 -1.44 -1.78
N PHE A 74 -12.19 -1.13 -1.96
CA PHE A 74 -12.91 -1.42 -3.18
C PHE A 74 -12.37 -0.62 -4.37
N SER A 75 -12.09 0.67 -4.18
CA SER A 75 -11.46 1.54 -5.19
C SER A 75 -10.12 0.98 -5.66
N ILE A 76 -9.25 0.54 -4.74
CA ILE A 76 -7.96 -0.08 -5.10
C ILE A 76 -8.16 -1.36 -5.91
N ARG A 77 -9.10 -2.22 -5.52
CA ARG A 77 -9.37 -3.48 -6.25
C ARG A 77 -9.89 -3.23 -7.65
N LEU A 78 -10.82 -2.29 -7.80
CA LEU A 78 -11.32 -1.89 -9.10
C LEU A 78 -10.19 -1.38 -9.98
N ALA A 79 -9.32 -0.52 -9.43
CA ALA A 79 -8.19 0.02 -10.17
C ALA A 79 -7.20 -1.07 -10.62
N TYR A 80 -6.89 -2.06 -9.77
CA TYR A 80 -6.08 -3.22 -10.18
C TYR A 80 -6.76 -4.09 -11.24
N GLY A 81 -8.09 -4.26 -11.16
CA GLY A 81 -8.86 -4.97 -12.18
C GLY A 81 -8.82 -4.25 -13.53
N LEU A 82 -8.94 -2.93 -13.51
CA LEU A 82 -8.82 -2.10 -14.71
C LEU A 82 -7.38 -2.09 -15.25
N ASP A 83 -6.35 -2.06 -14.39
CA ASP A 83 -4.95 -2.12 -14.82
C ASP A 83 -4.66 -3.39 -15.62
N MET A 84 -5.22 -4.53 -15.19
CA MET A 84 -5.07 -5.79 -15.90
C MET A 84 -5.73 -5.77 -17.30
N LEU A 85 -6.77 -4.95 -17.50
CA LEU A 85 -7.46 -4.81 -18.78
C LEU A 85 -6.75 -3.82 -19.71
N PHE A 86 -6.33 -2.65 -19.19
CA PHE A 86 -5.74 -1.57 -19.99
C PHE A 86 -4.23 -1.71 -20.19
N TYR A 87 -3.52 -2.35 -19.26
CA TYR A 87 -2.05 -2.45 -19.27
C TYR A 87 -1.55 -3.90 -19.12
N PRO A 88 -1.94 -4.84 -20.00
CA PRO A 88 -1.47 -6.22 -19.93
C PRO A 88 0.05 -6.34 -20.10
N GLN A 89 0.68 -5.36 -20.77
CA GLN A 89 2.12 -5.26 -21.02
C GLN A 89 2.97 -5.17 -19.75
N VAL A 90 2.38 -4.76 -18.63
CA VAL A 90 3.07 -4.70 -17.32
C VAL A 90 3.44 -6.10 -16.84
N LYS A 91 2.68 -7.13 -17.23
CA LYS A 91 2.99 -8.53 -16.89
C LYS A 91 4.19 -9.08 -17.66
N SER A 92 4.44 -8.56 -18.87
CA SER A 92 5.58 -8.98 -19.71
C SER A 92 6.85 -8.20 -19.42
N GLN A 93 6.82 -7.21 -18.53
CA GLN A 93 8.00 -6.43 -18.19
C GLN A 93 8.95 -7.27 -17.33
N ASN A 94 10.10 -7.62 -17.90
CA ASN A 94 11.14 -8.35 -17.20
C ASN A 94 11.92 -7.40 -16.27
N ILE A 95 12.03 -7.75 -14.99
CA ILE A 95 12.75 -6.97 -13.98
C ILE A 95 14.10 -7.65 -13.79
N GLU A 96 15.13 -7.16 -14.47
CA GLU A 96 16.40 -7.87 -14.59
C GLU A 96 17.17 -7.97 -13.26
N LYS A 97 17.09 -6.95 -12.38
CA LYS A 97 17.88 -6.88 -11.13
C LYS A 97 17.18 -6.07 -10.02
N PRO A 98 16.15 -6.61 -9.34
CA PRO A 98 15.52 -5.92 -8.22
C PRO A 98 16.44 -5.88 -6.99
N ILE A 99 16.56 -4.70 -6.37
CA ILE A 99 17.31 -4.52 -5.12
C ILE A 99 16.34 -4.60 -3.94
N PHE A 100 16.57 -5.53 -3.02
CA PHE A 100 15.81 -5.66 -1.78
C PHE A 100 16.67 -5.25 -0.59
N ILE A 101 16.20 -4.27 0.18
CA ILE A 101 16.86 -3.83 1.41
C ILE A 101 16.17 -4.54 2.57
N VAL A 102 16.87 -5.47 3.22
CA VAL A 102 16.38 -6.22 4.38
C VAL A 102 17.35 -6.01 5.54
N GLY A 103 16.81 -5.77 6.73
CA GLY A 103 17.60 -5.56 7.95
C GLY A 103 16.72 -5.27 9.16
N ASN A 104 17.32 -5.27 10.34
CA ASN A 104 16.61 -4.93 11.58
C ASN A 104 16.12 -3.47 11.56
N PHE A 105 15.03 -3.19 12.27
CA PHE A 105 14.60 -1.81 12.51
C PHE A 105 15.74 -1.01 13.16
N ARG A 106 15.90 0.25 12.73
CA ARG A 106 16.95 1.19 13.18
C ARG A 106 18.40 0.89 12.73
N SER A 107 18.60 0.02 11.74
CA SER A 107 19.93 -0.26 11.14
C SER A 107 20.34 0.70 10.00
N GLY A 108 19.61 1.80 9.79
CA GLY A 108 19.90 2.76 8.72
C GLY A 108 19.37 2.38 7.34
N THR A 109 18.54 1.34 7.22
CA THR A 109 17.90 0.91 5.95
C THR A 109 17.13 2.03 5.25
N THR A 110 16.51 2.94 5.99
CA THR A 110 15.82 4.12 5.44
C THR A 110 16.80 5.11 4.79
N LEU A 111 17.98 5.32 5.39
CA LEU A 111 19.00 6.19 4.81
C LEU A 111 19.53 5.59 3.51
N LEU A 112 19.83 4.28 3.52
CA LEU A 112 20.28 3.55 2.34
C LEU A 112 19.23 3.60 1.22
N HIS A 113 17.96 3.34 1.52
CA HIS A 113 16.87 3.46 0.54
C HIS A 113 16.87 4.85 -0.11
N ARG A 114 16.95 5.92 0.70
CA ARG A 114 16.94 7.30 0.19
C ARG A 114 18.16 7.63 -0.68
N MET A 115 19.33 7.07 -0.36
CA MET A 115 20.53 7.24 -1.18
C MET A 115 20.38 6.54 -2.53
N LEU A 116 19.87 5.30 -2.53
CA LEU A 116 19.59 4.57 -3.76
C LEU A 116 18.56 5.33 -4.61
N ALA A 117 17.44 5.74 -4.03
CA ALA A 117 16.36 6.44 -4.72
C ALA A 117 16.73 7.82 -5.31
N LYS A 118 17.92 8.36 -5.00
CA LYS A 118 18.47 9.56 -5.64
C LYS A 118 19.22 9.27 -6.94
N ASP A 119 19.64 8.02 -7.16
CA ASP A 119 20.26 7.60 -8.42
C ASP A 119 19.17 7.35 -9.47
N ASP A 120 19.31 7.97 -10.64
CA ASP A 120 18.39 7.84 -11.79
C ASP A 120 18.28 6.39 -12.30
N ARG A 121 19.26 5.54 -11.99
CA ARG A 121 19.25 4.11 -12.35
C ARG A 121 18.29 3.29 -11.50
N SER A 122 17.86 3.81 -10.35
CA SER A 122 16.96 3.10 -9.46
C SER A 122 15.61 3.80 -9.39
N THR A 123 14.56 2.99 -9.29
CA THR A 123 13.19 3.49 -9.12
C THR A 123 12.56 2.85 -7.90
N GLY A 124 11.91 3.68 -7.09
CA GLY A 124 11.26 3.28 -5.85
C GLY A 124 9.86 3.86 -5.76
N MET A 125 8.97 3.15 -5.07
CA MET A 125 7.62 3.69 -4.83
C MET A 125 7.69 4.81 -3.80
N LYS A 126 7.09 5.96 -4.15
CA LYS A 126 6.91 7.06 -3.19
C LYS A 126 5.80 6.69 -2.22
N THR A 127 5.89 7.20 -0.99
CA THR A 127 4.90 6.95 0.06
C THR A 127 3.48 7.29 -0.38
N TRP A 128 3.29 8.44 -1.03
CA TRP A 128 1.96 8.84 -1.53
C TRP A 128 1.44 7.89 -2.61
N GLU A 129 2.31 7.31 -3.44
CA GLU A 129 1.89 6.34 -4.47
C GLU A 129 1.39 5.07 -3.82
N ILE A 130 2.03 4.61 -2.75
CA ILE A 130 1.58 3.42 -1.99
C ILE A 130 0.19 3.67 -1.40
N TYR A 131 -0.02 4.85 -0.81
CA TYR A 131 -1.27 5.16 -0.12
C TYR A 131 -2.41 5.58 -1.03
N ILE A 132 -2.17 6.29 -2.14
CA ILE A 132 -3.21 6.93 -2.94
C ILE A 132 -3.41 6.23 -4.28
N ALA A 133 -2.31 5.78 -4.88
CA ALA A 133 -2.30 5.30 -6.26
C ALA A 133 -1.39 4.07 -6.44
N PRO A 134 -1.70 2.95 -5.76
CA PRO A 134 -0.96 1.71 -5.95
C PRO A 134 -1.11 1.15 -7.38
N SER A 135 -2.16 1.56 -8.11
CA SER A 135 -2.46 1.18 -9.49
C SER A 135 -1.91 2.19 -10.52
N ILE A 136 -1.55 1.70 -11.71
CA ILE A 136 -1.04 2.50 -12.84
C ILE A 136 -2.10 3.48 -13.34
N ILE A 137 -3.35 3.06 -13.46
CA ILE A 137 -4.47 3.94 -13.82
C ILE A 137 -4.65 5.03 -12.78
N GLN A 138 -4.60 4.70 -11.49
CA GLN A 138 -4.69 5.71 -10.44
C GLN A 138 -3.52 6.70 -10.51
N ARG A 139 -2.29 6.23 -10.76
CA ARG A 139 -1.13 7.12 -10.95
C ARG A 139 -1.33 8.01 -12.15
N LYS A 140 -1.74 7.48 -13.29
CA LYS A 140 -2.01 8.27 -14.50
C LYS A 140 -3.13 9.28 -14.28
N PHE A 141 -4.19 8.90 -13.58
CA PHE A 141 -5.29 9.80 -13.23
C PHE A 141 -4.80 10.94 -12.35
N VAL A 142 -4.03 10.67 -11.30
CA VAL A 142 -3.43 11.72 -10.45
C VAL A 142 -2.54 12.65 -11.25
N HIS A 143 -1.67 12.11 -12.11
CA HIS A 143 -0.82 12.94 -12.98
C HIS A 143 -1.64 13.77 -13.98
N TRP A 144 -2.73 13.22 -14.50
CA TRP A 144 -3.64 13.93 -15.40
C TRP A 144 -4.36 15.08 -14.68
N VAL A 145 -4.88 14.84 -13.48
CA VAL A 145 -5.46 15.87 -12.60
C VAL A 145 -4.41 16.95 -12.28
N MET A 146 -3.17 16.56 -11.97
CA MET A 146 -2.09 17.52 -11.73
C MET A 146 -1.73 18.34 -12.98
N LYS A 147 -1.75 17.75 -14.18
CA LYS A 147 -1.55 18.49 -15.43
C LYS A 147 -2.65 19.53 -15.66
N ILE A 148 -3.91 19.16 -15.44
CA ILE A 148 -5.04 20.08 -15.54
C ILE A 148 -4.92 21.20 -14.51
N ASN A 149 -4.58 20.86 -13.26
CA ASN A 149 -4.33 21.85 -12.23
C ASN A 149 -3.23 22.84 -12.61
N ARG A 150 -2.15 22.38 -13.26
CA ARG A 150 -1.10 23.26 -13.79
C ARG A 150 -1.60 24.18 -14.91
N LEU A 151 -2.48 23.69 -15.78
CA LEU A 151 -3.09 24.50 -16.84
C LEU A 151 -4.02 25.59 -16.29
N ILE A 152 -4.72 25.32 -15.17
CA ILE A 152 -5.65 26.26 -14.51
C ILE A 152 -4.91 27.26 -13.59
N GLY A 153 -3.57 27.19 -13.47
CA GLY A 153 -2.78 28.14 -12.68
C GLY A 153 -2.45 27.68 -11.25
N ASN A 154 -2.39 26.37 -11.02
CA ASN A 154 -1.93 25.73 -9.78
C ASN A 154 -2.66 26.14 -8.48
N PRO A 155 -4.00 26.09 -8.41
CA PRO A 155 -4.73 26.36 -7.16
C PRO A 155 -4.32 25.42 -6.02
N ILE A 156 -4.03 24.14 -6.30
CA ILE A 156 -3.56 23.18 -5.29
C ILE A 156 -2.24 23.64 -4.64
N GLN A 157 -1.30 24.15 -5.45
CA GLN A 157 -0.01 24.61 -4.92
C GLN A 157 -0.19 25.86 -4.05
N LYS A 158 -1.12 26.77 -4.41
CA LYS A 158 -1.42 27.94 -3.59
C LYS A 158 -1.97 27.55 -2.22
N ILE A 159 -2.82 26.52 -2.16
CA ILE A 159 -3.35 26.00 -0.90
C ILE A 159 -2.23 25.41 -0.05
N ILE A 160 -1.37 24.56 -0.64
CA ILE A 160 -0.22 23.95 0.06
C ILE A 160 0.70 25.04 0.64
N ASN A 161 1.05 26.04 -0.17
CA ASN A 161 1.89 27.15 0.27
C ASN A 161 1.23 28.02 1.36
N SER A 162 -0.11 28.04 1.41
CA SER A 162 -0.84 28.74 2.48
C SER A 162 -0.78 27.96 3.80
N PHE A 163 -0.70 26.63 3.75
CA PHE A 163 -0.52 25.79 4.93
C PHE A 163 0.94 25.77 5.42
N GLU A 164 1.93 25.88 4.55
CA GLU A 164 3.35 26.00 4.96
C GLU A 164 3.70 27.36 5.60
N LYS A 165 2.89 28.39 5.34
CA LYS A 165 3.08 29.74 5.91
C LYS A 165 2.34 29.97 7.23
N ALA A 166 1.49 29.04 7.66
CA ALA A 166 0.74 29.10 8.91
C ALA A 166 1.42 28.24 9.98
#